data_AF-A0A9W9YK58-F1
#
_entry.id   AF-A0A9W9YK58-F1
#
_cell.length_a   1.000
_cell.length_b   1.000
_cell.length_c   1.000
_cell.angle_alpha   90.00
_cell.angle_beta   90.00
_cell.angle_gamma   90.00
#
_symmetry.space_group_name_H-M   'P 1'
#
loop_
_entity.id
_entity.type
_entity.pdbx_description
1 polymer ?
#
loop_
_entity_poly.entity_id
_entity_poly.type
_entity_poly.pdbx_seq_one_letter_code
_entity_poly.pdbx_strand_id
1 'polypeptide(L)'
;MNRCMRCPSRGVTGGWNATFMPIRLALSVHFIARENVFDISLCRIARDEQRGLDAVRQLSSEGLSLKFHQLDIVSSESIDKIKTFLVEQYGGLDLLVNNAGIAFKRASTAPFAEQAEVTVHTNFHGTLNMCKAMLPILKPHARLVNISTHLGGLSQLSEELQKKFSSPTLSEESLVNLMNQFVQDVKEGIHSKKGWSNTAYGISHVGIIALTKILARAITEDPRDDILINACDPGWVRTDMAGPKATKSPDEGAETPVYAALLPTNAGQPNGEFLKDKIIQEWEVMSCQSHAVAAENKTLNKQI
;
A
#
# COMPACT_ATOMS: atom_id res chain seq x y z
N MET A 1 -0.36 -16.47 -45.60
CA MET A 1 0.58 -15.98 -44.57
C MET A 1 0.11 -14.59 -44.15
N ASN A 2 -0.29 -14.40 -42.90
CA ASN A 2 -0.31 -13.13 -42.17
C ASN A 2 -0.75 -13.44 -40.73
N ARG A 3 0.20 -13.85 -39.89
CA ARG A 3 -0.02 -13.88 -38.44
C ARG A 3 0.06 -12.44 -37.96
N CYS A 4 -1.10 -11.90 -37.58
CA CYS A 4 -1.19 -10.66 -36.82
C CYS A 4 -0.44 -10.87 -35.50
N MET A 5 0.68 -10.15 -35.32
CA MET A 5 1.42 -10.12 -34.06
C MET A 5 0.50 -9.56 -32.98
N ARG A 6 0.05 -10.42 -32.04
CA ARG A 6 -0.61 -9.98 -30.81
C ARG A 6 0.39 -9.16 -30.01
N CYS A 7 0.01 -7.93 -29.68
CA CYS A 7 0.72 -7.09 -28.72
C CYS A 7 0.70 -7.79 -27.35
N PRO A 8 1.81 -7.87 -26.59
CA PRO A 8 1.81 -8.50 -25.28
C PRO A 8 0.97 -7.71 -24.28
N SER A 9 0.02 -8.37 -23.63
CA SER A 9 -0.84 -7.81 -22.59
C SER A 9 -0.04 -7.46 -21.33
N ARG A 10 -0.35 -6.30 -20.73
CA ARG A 10 0.26 -5.82 -19.47
C ARG A 10 -0.63 -6.17 -18.28
N GLY A 11 -0.04 -6.67 -17.20
CA GLY A 11 -0.75 -7.15 -16.01
C GLY A 11 -0.64 -6.17 -14.84
N VAL A 12 -1.76 -5.92 -14.15
CA VAL A 12 -1.82 -5.11 -12.92
C VAL A 12 -2.41 -5.95 -11.78
N THR A 13 -1.83 -5.90 -10.57
CA THR A 13 -2.46 -6.45 -9.35
C THR A 13 -2.54 -5.41 -8.24
N GLY A 14 -3.63 -5.44 -7.47
CA GLY A 14 -3.75 -4.66 -6.26
C GLY A 14 -4.69 -5.27 -5.23
N GLY A 15 -4.27 -5.23 -3.96
CA GLY A 15 -4.98 -5.75 -2.77
C GLY A 15 -6.05 -4.77 -2.25
N TRP A 16 -7.31 -5.16 -2.03
CA TRP A 16 -8.39 -4.21 -1.69
C TRP A 16 -9.09 -4.45 -0.34
N ASN A 17 -9.40 -3.38 0.41
CA ASN A 17 -10.17 -3.47 1.67
C ASN A 17 -11.15 -2.30 1.95
N ALA A 18 -11.58 -1.56 0.93
CA ALA A 18 -12.60 -0.52 1.08
C ALA A 18 -13.47 -0.43 -0.18
N THR A 19 -14.77 -0.29 -0.01
CA THR A 19 -15.75 -0.59 -1.07
C THR A 19 -15.79 0.44 -2.23
N PHE A 20 -15.01 1.54 -2.19
CA PHE A 20 -15.09 2.59 -3.24
C PHE A 20 -13.76 3.18 -3.74
N MET A 21 -12.77 3.44 -2.87
CA MET A 21 -11.47 4.02 -3.29
C MET A 21 -10.63 3.07 -4.18
N PRO A 22 -10.50 1.78 -3.83
CA PRO A 22 -10.03 0.71 -4.71
C PRO A 22 -10.58 0.69 -6.14
N ILE A 23 -11.89 0.81 -6.26
CA ILE A 23 -12.65 0.76 -7.52
C ILE A 23 -12.25 1.95 -8.41
N ARG A 24 -12.16 3.14 -7.81
CA ARG A 24 -11.79 4.38 -8.50
C ARG A 24 -10.29 4.48 -8.81
N LEU A 25 -9.43 3.87 -8.00
CA LEU A 25 -8.00 3.71 -8.29
C LEU A 25 -7.79 2.85 -9.54
N ALA A 26 -8.47 1.70 -9.62
CA ALA A 26 -8.45 0.85 -10.82
C ALA A 26 -9.00 1.57 -12.06
N LEU A 27 -10.11 2.31 -11.92
CA LEU A 27 -10.68 3.13 -13.00
C LEU A 27 -9.70 4.21 -13.48
N SER A 28 -9.11 4.96 -12.56
CA SER A 28 -8.21 6.07 -12.91
C SER A 28 -6.94 5.56 -13.60
N VAL A 29 -6.36 4.46 -13.11
CA VAL A 29 -5.23 3.81 -13.79
C VAL A 29 -5.62 3.34 -15.19
N HIS A 30 -6.77 2.68 -15.33
CA HIS A 30 -7.25 2.20 -16.63
C HIS A 30 -7.53 3.32 -17.63
N PHE A 31 -8.27 4.35 -17.21
CA PHE A 31 -8.70 5.44 -18.08
C PHE A 31 -7.55 6.36 -18.51
N ILE A 32 -6.52 6.52 -17.68
CA ILE A 32 -5.35 7.33 -18.03
C ILE A 32 -4.40 6.54 -18.93
N ALA A 33 -4.30 5.23 -18.74
CA ALA A 33 -3.41 4.38 -19.53
C ALA A 33 -3.98 3.99 -20.91
N ARG A 34 -4.91 4.83 -21.43
CA ARG A 34 -5.79 4.74 -22.62
C ARG A 34 -5.18 4.29 -23.96
N GLU A 35 -3.88 4.03 -24.03
CA GLU A 35 -3.20 3.53 -25.23
C GLU A 35 -2.70 2.08 -25.13
N ASN A 36 -2.84 1.42 -23.97
CA ASN A 36 -2.46 0.02 -23.81
C ASN A 36 -3.56 -0.78 -23.09
N VAL A 37 -3.84 -1.99 -23.56
CA VAL A 37 -4.78 -2.92 -22.91
C VAL A 37 -4.15 -3.41 -21.61
N PHE A 38 -4.53 -2.82 -20.48
CA PHE A 38 -4.19 -3.33 -19.16
C PHE A 38 -5.27 -4.31 -18.71
N ASP A 39 -4.89 -5.56 -18.51
CA ASP A 39 -5.71 -6.49 -17.75
C ASP A 39 -5.47 -6.19 -16.27
N ILE A 40 -6.41 -5.47 -15.66
CA ILE A 40 -6.39 -5.23 -14.22
C ILE A 40 -6.97 -6.45 -13.53
N SER A 41 -6.10 -7.18 -12.83
CA SER A 41 -6.48 -8.25 -11.91
C SER A 41 -6.84 -7.62 -10.58
N LEU A 42 -8.14 -7.51 -10.33
CA LEU A 42 -8.68 -7.00 -9.07
C LEU A 42 -8.56 -8.10 -8.02
N CYS A 43 -7.76 -7.84 -6.98
CA CYS A 43 -7.45 -8.80 -5.93
C CYS A 43 -7.92 -8.26 -4.57
N ARG A 44 -9.14 -8.58 -4.15
CA ARG A 44 -9.66 -8.06 -2.86
C ARG A 44 -9.17 -8.93 -1.71
N ILE A 45 -8.76 -8.33 -0.58
CA ILE A 45 -8.75 -9.03 0.71
C ILE A 45 -10.20 -9.31 1.05
N ALA A 46 -10.74 -10.39 0.51
CA ALA A 46 -12.02 -10.85 0.94
C ALA A 46 -12.09 -12.34 0.79
N ARG A 47 -12.29 -12.93 1.95
CA ARG A 47 -12.93 -14.23 2.14
C ARG A 47 -14.33 -14.31 1.47
N ASP A 48 -14.86 -13.19 0.96
CA ASP A 48 -16.16 -13.02 0.31
C ASP A 48 -15.99 -12.61 -1.16
N GLU A 49 -15.99 -13.63 -2.01
CA GLU A 49 -15.92 -13.61 -3.48
C GLU A 49 -17.04 -12.78 -4.10
N GLN A 50 -18.24 -12.83 -3.52
CA GLN A 50 -19.45 -12.23 -4.09
C GLN A 50 -19.31 -10.72 -4.26
N ARG A 51 -18.84 -10.01 -3.24
CA ARG A 51 -18.64 -8.55 -3.36
C ARG A 51 -17.51 -8.18 -4.33
N GLY A 52 -16.52 -9.07 -4.52
CA GLY A 52 -15.48 -8.88 -5.53
C GLY A 52 -16.08 -8.91 -6.94
N LEU A 53 -16.93 -9.91 -7.19
CA LEU A 53 -17.70 -10.02 -8.43
C LEU A 53 -18.71 -8.87 -8.61
N ASP A 54 -19.32 -8.37 -7.53
CA ASP A 54 -20.21 -7.20 -7.58
C ASP A 54 -19.44 -5.93 -8.01
N ALA A 55 -18.25 -5.71 -7.44
CA ALA A 55 -17.40 -4.58 -7.81
C ALA A 55 -16.96 -4.65 -9.28
N VAL A 56 -16.57 -5.84 -9.76
CA VAL A 56 -16.24 -6.06 -11.19
C VAL A 56 -17.44 -5.77 -12.08
N ARG A 57 -18.64 -6.26 -11.72
CA ARG A 57 -19.87 -6.00 -12.49
C ARG A 57 -20.19 -4.50 -12.57
N GLN A 58 -20.07 -3.78 -11.46
CA GLN A 58 -20.28 -2.34 -11.43
C GLN A 58 -19.30 -1.65 -12.39
N LEU A 59 -18.02 -1.99 -12.31
CA LEU A 59 -16.99 -1.37 -13.15
C LEU A 59 -17.10 -1.74 -14.62
N SER A 60 -17.49 -2.98 -14.93
CA SER A 60 -17.75 -3.40 -16.30
C SER A 60 -18.93 -2.66 -16.94
N SER A 61 -19.92 -2.24 -16.14
CA SER A 61 -20.99 -1.36 -16.62
C SER A 61 -20.49 0.04 -17.02
N GLU A 62 -19.33 0.46 -16.53
CA GLU A 62 -18.65 1.71 -16.92
C GLU A 62 -17.74 1.53 -18.17
N GLY A 63 -17.81 0.38 -18.84
CA GLY A 63 -17.06 0.08 -20.08
C GLY A 63 -15.68 -0.54 -19.87
N LEU A 64 -15.35 -0.96 -18.64
CA LEU A 64 -14.07 -1.58 -18.32
C LEU A 64 -14.06 -3.11 -18.50
N SER A 65 -13.02 -3.63 -19.15
CA SER A 65 -12.70 -5.06 -19.12
C SER A 65 -11.81 -5.35 -17.91
N LEU A 66 -12.35 -6.05 -16.92
CA LEU A 66 -11.67 -6.36 -15.66
C LEU A 66 -11.72 -7.85 -15.37
N LYS A 67 -10.63 -8.38 -14.83
CA LYS A 67 -10.56 -9.76 -14.36
C LYS A 67 -10.53 -9.77 -12.83
N PHE A 68 -11.34 -10.63 -12.25
CA PHE A 68 -11.35 -10.84 -10.82
C PHE A 68 -10.48 -12.05 -10.47
N HIS A 69 -9.62 -11.88 -9.47
CA HIS A 69 -8.92 -13.00 -8.83
C HIS A 69 -9.03 -12.85 -7.32
N GLN A 70 -9.31 -13.97 -6.64
CA GLN A 70 -9.29 -13.97 -5.19
C GLN A 70 -7.85 -13.82 -4.70
N LEU A 71 -7.64 -12.98 -3.68
CA LEU A 71 -6.34 -12.80 -3.03
C LEU A 71 -6.50 -12.55 -1.54
N ASP A 72 -5.87 -13.37 -0.73
CA ASP A 72 -5.63 -13.08 0.68
C ASP A 72 -4.14 -12.88 0.91
N ILE A 73 -3.74 -11.65 1.25
CA ILE A 73 -2.33 -11.26 1.41
C ILE A 73 -1.66 -11.91 2.62
N VAL A 74 -2.42 -12.53 3.53
CA VAL A 74 -1.86 -13.31 4.64
C VAL A 74 -1.82 -14.82 4.36
N SER A 75 -2.28 -15.26 3.18
CA SER A 75 -2.24 -16.66 2.73
C SER A 75 -1.19 -16.85 1.64
N SER A 76 -0.13 -17.59 1.94
CA SER A 76 0.91 -17.94 0.96
C SER A 76 0.34 -18.66 -0.26
N GLU A 77 -0.60 -19.59 -0.04
CA GLU A 77 -1.27 -20.33 -1.12
C GLU A 77 -2.04 -19.39 -2.06
N SER A 78 -2.73 -18.40 -1.50
CA SER A 78 -3.47 -17.41 -2.29
C SER A 78 -2.52 -16.52 -3.11
N ILE A 79 -1.41 -16.10 -2.51
CA ILE A 79 -0.36 -15.32 -3.18
C ILE A 79 0.29 -16.13 -4.31
N ASP A 80 0.61 -17.40 -4.09
CA ASP A 80 1.24 -18.26 -5.08
C ASP A 80 0.32 -18.55 -6.27
N LYS A 81 -0.99 -18.70 -6.01
CA LYS A 81 -2.01 -18.84 -7.06
C LYS A 81 -2.04 -17.62 -7.98
N ILE A 82 -2.10 -16.41 -7.43
CA ILE A 82 -2.10 -15.20 -8.28
C ILE A 82 -0.76 -15.01 -8.99
N LYS A 83 0.38 -15.29 -8.32
CA LYS A 83 1.70 -15.23 -8.95
C LYS A 83 1.79 -16.14 -10.17
N THR A 84 1.36 -17.40 -10.02
CA THR A 84 1.37 -18.39 -11.09
C THR A 84 0.52 -17.93 -12.26
N PHE A 85 -0.70 -17.47 -11.97
CA PHE A 85 -1.60 -16.92 -12.99
C PHE A 85 -0.98 -15.74 -13.74
N LEU A 86 -0.34 -14.78 -13.05
CA LEU A 86 0.28 -13.62 -13.69
C LEU A 86 1.43 -14.01 -14.63
N VAL A 87 2.26 -14.96 -14.20
CA VAL A 87 3.37 -15.47 -15.00
C VAL A 87 2.83 -16.21 -16.24
N GLU A 88 1.86 -17.09 -16.07
CA GLU A 88 1.32 -17.90 -17.17
C GLU A 88 0.55 -17.06 -18.21
N GLN A 89 -0.25 -16.10 -17.75
CA GLN A 89 -1.11 -15.31 -18.64
C GLN A 89 -0.44 -14.06 -19.21
N TYR A 90 0.46 -13.44 -18.45
CA TYR A 90 1.05 -12.14 -18.80
C TYR A 90 2.56 -12.15 -18.90
N GLY A 91 3.23 -13.25 -18.55
CA GLY A 91 4.69 -13.35 -18.51
C GLY A 91 5.34 -12.50 -17.42
N GLY A 92 4.57 -12.02 -16.44
CA GLY A 92 5.05 -11.15 -15.36
C GLY A 92 4.06 -10.06 -14.97
N LEU A 93 4.53 -9.06 -14.23
CA LEU A 93 3.73 -7.99 -13.65
C LEU A 93 4.29 -6.60 -13.97
N ASP A 94 3.44 -5.71 -14.47
CA ASP A 94 3.82 -4.34 -14.85
C ASP A 94 3.55 -3.33 -13.72
N LEU A 95 2.49 -3.54 -12.94
CA LEU A 95 2.10 -2.65 -11.84
C LEU A 95 1.58 -3.44 -10.65
N LEU A 96 2.16 -3.20 -9.47
CA LEU A 96 1.68 -3.71 -8.18
C LEU A 96 1.22 -2.54 -7.31
N VAL A 97 -0.01 -2.59 -6.81
CA VAL A 97 -0.52 -1.65 -5.80
C VAL A 97 -0.93 -2.39 -4.54
N ASN A 98 -0.06 -2.39 -3.53
CA ASN A 98 -0.37 -2.92 -2.21
C ASN A 98 -1.26 -1.92 -1.44
N ASN A 99 -2.56 -1.94 -1.73
CA ASN A 99 -3.57 -1.11 -1.05
C ASN A 99 -4.21 -1.81 0.16
N ALA A 100 -4.02 -3.12 0.26
CA ALA A 100 -4.62 -3.97 1.25
C ALA A 100 -4.18 -3.57 2.67
N GLY A 101 -5.15 -3.27 3.55
CA GLY A 101 -4.87 -2.94 4.94
C GLY A 101 -6.13 -2.89 5.81
N ILE A 102 -5.94 -3.00 7.12
CA ILE A 102 -6.98 -2.91 8.14
C ILE A 102 -6.60 -1.89 9.20
N ALA A 103 -7.62 -1.36 9.88
CA ALA A 103 -7.47 -0.54 11.06
C ALA A 103 -8.61 -0.83 12.02
N PHE A 104 -8.30 -0.93 13.31
CA PHE A 104 -9.34 -0.93 14.34
C PHE A 104 -9.99 0.45 14.41
N LYS A 105 -11.30 0.48 14.69
CA LYS A 105 -12.02 1.73 14.93
C LYS A 105 -11.50 2.37 16.21
N ARG A 106 -11.50 3.71 16.28
CA ARG A 106 -11.09 4.47 17.48
C ARG A 106 -11.85 4.06 18.74
N ALA A 107 -13.12 3.67 18.60
CA ALA A 107 -13.98 3.21 19.69
C ALA A 107 -13.95 1.69 19.92
N SER A 108 -13.01 0.97 19.28
CA SER A 108 -12.88 -0.48 19.49
C SER A 108 -12.49 -0.77 20.94
N THR A 109 -13.13 -1.78 21.52
CA THR A 109 -12.85 -2.29 22.86
C THR A 109 -11.86 -3.46 22.85
N ALA A 110 -11.36 -3.86 21.68
CA ALA A 110 -10.38 -4.94 21.57
C ALA A 110 -9.08 -4.56 22.32
N PRO A 111 -8.45 -5.49 23.07
CA PRO A 111 -7.18 -5.24 23.75
C PRO A 111 -6.11 -4.73 22.78
N PHE A 112 -5.25 -3.79 23.23
CA PHE A 112 -4.25 -3.20 22.35
C PHE A 112 -3.25 -4.23 21.79
N ALA A 113 -2.96 -5.30 22.53
CA ALA A 113 -2.16 -6.43 22.05
C ALA A 113 -2.80 -7.15 20.86
N GLU A 114 -4.10 -7.39 20.90
CA GLU A 114 -4.85 -7.95 19.77
C GLU A 114 -4.82 -6.99 18.58
N GLN A 115 -5.00 -5.68 18.84
CA GLN A 115 -4.93 -4.68 17.78
C GLN A 115 -3.56 -4.65 17.10
N ALA A 116 -2.48 -4.69 17.89
CA ALA A 116 -1.10 -4.72 17.40
C ALA A 116 -0.83 -5.96 16.55
N GLU A 117 -1.16 -7.15 17.07
CA GLU A 117 -0.94 -8.42 16.40
C GLU A 117 -1.69 -8.50 15.07
N VAL A 118 -3.00 -8.26 15.09
CA VAL A 118 -3.85 -8.40 13.90
C VAL A 118 -3.48 -7.36 12.83
N THR A 119 -3.23 -6.11 13.24
CA THR A 119 -2.90 -5.02 12.31
C THR A 119 -1.52 -5.20 11.68
N VAL A 120 -0.50 -5.55 12.47
CA VAL A 120 0.87 -5.77 11.95
C VAL A 120 0.91 -7.02 11.06
N HIS A 121 0.20 -8.09 11.44
CA HIS A 121 0.11 -9.30 10.63
C HIS A 121 -0.47 -9.01 9.22
N THR A 122 -1.56 -8.25 9.15
CA THR A 122 -2.18 -7.95 7.87
C THR A 122 -1.42 -6.89 7.09
N ASN A 123 -1.21 -5.71 7.68
CA ASN A 123 -0.70 -4.55 6.95
C ASN A 123 0.79 -4.71 6.61
N PHE A 124 1.61 -5.14 7.57
CA PHE A 124 3.05 -5.25 7.35
C PHE A 124 3.43 -6.62 6.76
N HIS A 125 3.14 -7.72 7.47
CA HIS A 125 3.57 -9.04 7.01
C HIS A 125 2.88 -9.48 5.72
N GLY A 126 1.58 -9.20 5.57
CA GLY A 126 0.88 -9.49 4.32
C GLY A 126 1.43 -8.70 3.13
N THR A 127 1.72 -7.41 3.30
CA THR A 127 2.37 -6.59 2.26
C THR A 127 3.79 -7.08 1.96
N LEU A 128 4.56 -7.46 2.99
CA LEU A 128 5.88 -8.04 2.81
C LEU A 128 5.82 -9.32 1.96
N ASN A 129 4.89 -10.22 2.26
CA ASN A 129 4.71 -11.46 1.51
C ASN A 129 4.33 -11.19 0.04
N MET A 130 3.44 -10.22 -0.20
CA MET A 130 3.12 -9.76 -1.56
C MET A 130 4.35 -9.24 -2.29
N CYS A 131 5.13 -8.34 -1.67
CA CYS A 131 6.36 -7.83 -2.25
C CYS A 131 7.33 -8.98 -2.59
N LYS A 132 7.61 -9.87 -1.63
CA LYS A 132 8.50 -11.03 -1.84
C LYS A 132 8.09 -11.90 -3.01
N ALA A 133 6.80 -12.19 -3.14
CA ALA A 133 6.29 -13.05 -4.19
C ALA A 133 6.28 -12.38 -5.58
N MET A 134 5.98 -11.08 -5.63
CA MET A 134 5.76 -10.35 -6.88
C MET A 134 7.03 -9.69 -7.43
N LEU A 135 7.99 -9.28 -6.58
CA LEU A 135 9.24 -8.64 -7.00
C LEU A 135 10.01 -9.44 -8.07
N PRO A 136 10.16 -10.79 -7.96
CA PRO A 136 10.86 -11.58 -8.98
C PRO A 136 10.15 -11.61 -10.34
N ILE A 137 8.85 -11.32 -10.40
CA ILE A 137 8.06 -11.37 -11.64
C ILE A 137 7.76 -9.98 -12.23
N LEU A 138 8.26 -8.91 -11.60
CA LEU A 138 8.15 -7.57 -12.18
C LEU A 138 8.86 -7.51 -13.53
N LYS A 139 8.23 -6.83 -14.48
CA LYS A 139 8.82 -6.56 -15.80
C LYS A 139 9.71 -5.31 -15.76
N PRO A 140 10.54 -5.07 -16.79
CA PRO A 140 11.17 -3.77 -16.99
C PRO A 140 10.11 -2.66 -17.00
N HIS A 141 10.47 -1.49 -16.47
CA HIS A 141 9.59 -0.34 -16.28
C HIS A 141 8.41 -0.60 -15.32
N ALA A 142 8.50 -1.57 -14.42
CA ALA A 142 7.41 -1.83 -13.49
C ALA A 142 7.28 -0.74 -12.41
N ARG A 143 6.06 -0.52 -11.92
CA ARG A 143 5.80 0.36 -10.77
C ARG A 143 5.25 -0.47 -9.60
N LEU A 144 5.79 -0.24 -8.41
CA LEU A 144 5.29 -0.82 -7.17
C LEU A 144 4.88 0.32 -6.22
N VAL A 145 3.61 0.36 -5.87
CA VAL A 145 3.03 1.35 -4.98
C VAL A 145 2.54 0.69 -3.71
N ASN A 146 3.15 1.02 -2.58
CA ASN A 146 2.66 0.62 -1.26
C ASN A 146 1.78 1.73 -0.68
N ILE A 147 0.51 1.44 -0.44
CA ILE A 147 -0.36 2.39 0.24
C ILE A 147 0.03 2.42 1.72
N SER A 148 0.35 3.63 2.18
CA SER A 148 0.69 3.90 3.56
C SER A 148 -0.06 5.14 4.06
N THR A 149 0.41 5.75 5.13
CA THR A 149 -0.21 6.94 5.74
C THR A 149 0.83 7.80 6.43
N HIS A 150 0.61 9.10 6.50
CA HIS A 150 1.45 10.03 7.28
C HIS A 150 1.51 9.66 8.78
N LEU A 151 0.55 8.87 9.29
CA LEU A 151 0.63 8.29 10.64
C LEU A 151 1.76 7.26 10.80
N GLY A 152 2.47 6.90 9.73
CA GLY A 152 3.70 6.10 9.75
C GLY A 152 4.99 6.94 9.88
N GLY A 153 4.89 8.23 10.25
CA GLY A 153 6.05 9.10 10.46
C GLY A 153 6.91 8.71 11.67
N LEU A 154 8.23 8.93 11.60
CA LEU A 154 9.16 8.51 12.66
C LEU A 154 9.07 9.36 13.92
N SER A 155 8.62 10.61 13.83
CA SER A 155 8.51 11.55 14.95
C SER A 155 7.69 11.05 16.16
N GLN A 156 6.88 10.00 15.98
CA GLN A 156 6.11 9.36 17.05
C GLN A 156 6.91 8.37 17.92
N LEU A 157 8.12 8.01 17.50
CA LEU A 157 8.99 7.03 18.14
C LEU A 157 10.08 7.70 18.97
N SER A 158 10.72 6.96 19.88
CA SER A 158 11.96 7.40 20.52
C SER A 158 13.09 7.58 19.50
N GLU A 159 14.05 8.46 19.79
CA GLU A 159 15.21 8.69 18.91
C GLU A 159 15.98 7.41 18.56
N GLU A 160 16.05 6.46 19.49
CA GLU A 160 16.69 5.16 19.25
C GLU A 160 15.96 4.35 18.17
N LEU A 161 14.63 4.28 18.25
CA LEU A 161 13.83 3.59 17.24
C LEU A 161 13.84 4.34 15.91
N GLN A 162 13.79 5.68 15.93
CA GLN A 162 13.91 6.49 14.73
C GLN A 162 15.19 6.14 13.97
N LYS A 163 16.35 6.11 14.66
CA LYS A 163 17.65 5.72 14.08
C LYS A 163 17.67 4.30 13.52
N LYS A 164 16.97 3.36 14.17
CA LYS A 164 16.86 1.98 13.67
C LYS A 164 16.07 1.91 12.37
N PHE A 165 14.92 2.59 12.29
CA PHE A 165 14.05 2.58 11.11
C PHE A 165 14.62 3.40 9.94
N SER A 166 15.27 4.54 10.19
CA SER A 166 15.87 5.39 9.16
C SER A 166 17.28 4.95 8.75
N SER A 167 17.80 3.85 9.32
CA SER A 167 19.14 3.37 8.98
C SER A 167 19.26 3.07 7.48
N PRO A 168 20.26 3.63 6.77
CA PRO A 168 20.43 3.43 5.33
C PRO A 168 20.80 1.98 4.98
N THR A 169 21.23 1.19 5.97
CA THR A 169 21.61 -0.22 5.84
C THR A 169 20.62 -1.16 6.52
N LEU A 170 19.43 -0.68 6.92
CA LEU A 170 18.40 -1.52 7.51
C LEU A 170 18.10 -2.69 6.56
N SER A 171 18.25 -3.92 7.06
CA SER A 171 17.92 -5.13 6.31
C SER A 171 16.44 -5.49 6.48
N GLU A 172 15.91 -6.26 5.53
CA GLU A 172 14.54 -6.76 5.62
C GLU A 172 14.34 -7.63 6.87
N GLU A 173 15.30 -8.49 7.20
CA GLU A 173 15.27 -9.34 8.39
C GLU A 173 15.23 -8.50 9.69
N SER A 174 16.09 -7.47 9.78
CA SER A 174 16.08 -6.57 10.93
C SER A 174 14.77 -5.78 11.04
N LEU A 175 14.19 -5.37 9.92
CA LEU A 175 12.88 -4.73 9.90
C LEU A 175 11.78 -5.68 10.39
N VAL A 176 11.76 -6.94 9.93
CA VAL A 176 10.83 -7.97 10.41
C VAL A 176 10.97 -8.16 11.92
N ASN A 177 12.20 -8.24 12.42
CA ASN A 177 12.46 -8.37 13.85
C ASN A 177 11.96 -7.16 14.65
N LEU A 178 12.14 -5.93 14.14
CA LEU A 178 11.58 -4.72 14.78
C LEU A 178 10.06 -4.76 14.87
N MET A 179 9.39 -5.16 13.78
CA MET A 179 7.92 -5.22 13.73
C MET A 179 7.37 -6.31 14.66
N ASN A 180 8.05 -7.45 14.75
CA ASN A 180 7.70 -8.51 15.70
C ASN A 180 7.97 -8.09 17.15
N GLN A 181 9.07 -7.37 17.40
CA GLN A 181 9.40 -6.85 18.72
C GLN A 181 8.34 -5.86 19.21
N PHE A 182 7.83 -4.98 18.35
CA PHE A 182 6.72 -4.10 18.73
C PHE A 182 5.50 -4.89 19.23
N VAL A 183 5.07 -5.92 18.50
CA VAL A 183 3.93 -6.76 18.91
C VAL A 183 4.20 -7.43 20.26
N GLN A 184 5.43 -7.94 20.46
CA GLN A 184 5.83 -8.57 21.71
C GLN A 184 5.86 -7.57 22.88
N ASP A 185 6.46 -6.40 22.69
CA ASP A 185 6.53 -5.34 23.70
C ASP A 185 5.13 -4.85 24.12
N VAL A 186 4.17 -4.85 23.18
CA VAL A 186 2.76 -4.54 23.47
C VAL A 186 2.12 -5.67 24.29
N LYS A 187 2.34 -6.93 23.93
CA LYS A 187 1.84 -8.10 24.70
C LYS A 187 2.37 -8.11 26.14
N GLU A 188 3.61 -7.65 26.33
CA GLU A 188 4.25 -7.51 27.64
C GLU A 188 3.87 -6.21 28.38
N GLY A 189 3.19 -5.27 27.73
CA GLY A 189 2.79 -3.98 28.31
C GLY A 189 3.96 -3.02 28.57
N ILE A 190 5.08 -3.18 27.85
CA ILE A 190 6.29 -2.37 28.01
C ILE A 190 6.59 -1.47 26.82
N HIS A 191 5.77 -1.49 25.77
CA HIS A 191 6.02 -0.79 24.50
C HIS A 191 6.28 0.71 24.66
N SER A 192 5.47 1.40 25.48
CA SER A 192 5.68 2.84 25.76
C SER A 192 7.04 3.12 26.42
N LYS A 193 7.48 2.24 27.33
CA LYS A 193 8.80 2.38 28.00
C LYS A 193 9.95 2.11 27.03
N LYS A 194 9.72 1.28 26.00
CA LYS A 194 10.65 0.99 24.91
C LYS A 194 10.64 2.04 23.80
N GLY A 195 9.80 3.08 23.92
CA GLY A 195 9.75 4.20 22.99
C GLY A 195 8.81 4.01 21.80
N TRP A 196 7.98 2.96 21.80
CA TRP A 196 6.94 2.77 20.80
C TRP A 196 5.75 3.70 21.04
N SER A 197 5.09 4.11 19.97
CA SER A 197 3.84 4.86 20.05
C SER A 197 2.64 3.96 20.36
N ASN A 198 1.55 4.55 20.84
CA ASN A 198 0.30 3.85 21.17
C ASN A 198 -0.63 3.68 19.95
N THR A 199 -0.09 3.33 18.79
CA THR A 199 -0.89 3.12 17.56
C THR A 199 -0.40 1.93 16.74
N ALA A 200 -1.13 0.82 16.83
CA ALA A 200 -0.85 -0.38 16.03
C ALA A 200 -0.88 -0.08 14.51
N TYR A 201 -1.85 0.72 14.07
CA TYR A 201 -1.99 1.13 12.68
C TYR A 201 -0.80 1.98 12.23
N GLY A 202 -0.44 3.03 12.99
CA GLY A 202 0.69 3.90 12.67
C GLY A 202 2.00 3.11 12.59
N ILE A 203 2.28 2.26 13.57
CA ILE A 203 3.49 1.42 13.58
C ILE A 203 3.52 0.45 12.40
N SER A 204 2.40 -0.18 12.04
CA SER A 204 2.35 -1.04 10.84
C SER A 204 2.76 -0.31 9.57
N HIS A 205 2.46 0.99 9.49
CA HIS A 205 2.80 1.85 8.36
C HIS A 205 4.21 2.44 8.43
N VAL A 206 4.81 2.60 9.61
CA VAL A 206 6.27 2.77 9.75
C VAL A 206 6.98 1.60 9.06
N GLY A 207 6.52 0.37 9.34
CA GLY A 207 7.05 -0.85 8.72
C GLY A 207 6.93 -0.85 7.19
N ILE A 208 5.78 -0.44 6.64
CA ILE A 208 5.56 -0.37 5.18
C ILE A 208 6.48 0.66 4.51
N ILE A 209 6.69 1.83 5.14
CA ILE A 209 7.57 2.87 4.59
C ILE A 209 9.02 2.40 4.62
N ALA A 210 9.46 1.81 5.74
CA ALA A 210 10.79 1.21 5.87
C ALA A 210 11.01 0.11 4.82
N LEU A 211 10.03 -0.79 4.65
CA LEU A 211 10.08 -1.85 3.64
C LEU A 211 10.24 -1.26 2.23
N THR A 212 9.47 -0.22 1.90
CA THR A 212 9.55 0.45 0.60
C THR A 212 10.96 0.98 0.35
N LYS A 213 11.58 1.65 1.33
CA LYS A 213 12.96 2.14 1.24
C LYS A 213 13.98 1.01 1.04
N ILE A 214 13.82 -0.11 1.75
CA ILE A 214 14.67 -1.30 1.60
C ILE A 214 14.56 -1.88 0.19
N LEU A 215 13.34 -2.07 -0.31
CA LEU A 215 13.08 -2.63 -1.63
C LEU A 215 13.60 -1.72 -2.74
N ALA A 216 13.38 -0.40 -2.61
CA ALA A 216 13.88 0.58 -3.56
C ALA A 216 15.41 0.64 -3.60
N ARG A 217 16.09 0.44 -2.46
CA ARG A 217 17.56 0.30 -2.43
C ARG A 217 18.02 -1.02 -3.07
N ALA A 218 17.28 -2.11 -2.88
CA ALA A 218 17.63 -3.38 -3.49
C ALA A 218 17.43 -3.38 -5.02
N ILE A 219 16.40 -2.66 -5.51
CA ILE A 219 16.07 -2.64 -6.93
C ILE A 219 17.06 -1.82 -7.77
N THR A 220 17.91 -0.97 -7.16
CA THR A 220 18.94 -0.24 -7.92
C THR A 220 20.03 -1.17 -8.48
N GLU A 221 20.21 -2.35 -7.87
CA GLU A 221 21.14 -3.38 -8.33
C GLU A 221 20.46 -4.43 -9.24
N ASP A 222 19.17 -4.25 -9.53
CA ASP A 222 18.40 -5.16 -10.36
C ASP A 222 18.77 -4.99 -11.84
N PRO A 223 18.96 -6.08 -12.62
CA PRO A 223 19.29 -5.98 -14.04
C PRO A 223 18.13 -5.47 -14.91
N ARG A 224 16.90 -5.40 -14.38
CA ARG A 224 15.73 -4.90 -15.12
C ARG A 224 15.68 -3.37 -15.08
N ASP A 225 15.44 -2.76 -16.23
CA ASP A 225 15.41 -1.30 -16.35
C ASP A 225 14.23 -0.67 -15.59
N ASP A 226 14.47 0.48 -14.96
CA ASP A 226 13.45 1.47 -14.57
C ASP A 226 12.29 0.94 -13.69
N ILE A 227 12.59 0.07 -12.74
CA ILE A 227 11.59 -0.30 -11.72
C ILE A 227 11.58 0.76 -10.63
N LEU A 228 10.40 1.35 -10.37
CA LEU A 228 10.21 2.38 -9.34
C LEU A 228 9.28 1.87 -8.24
N ILE A 229 9.73 2.01 -6.99
CA ILE A 229 9.05 1.50 -5.80
C ILE A 229 8.81 2.65 -4.83
N ASN A 230 7.56 3.00 -4.54
CA ASN A 230 7.24 4.12 -3.65
C ASN A 230 6.11 3.79 -2.68
N ALA A 231 6.09 4.48 -1.54
CA ALA A 231 4.99 4.49 -0.61
C ALA A 231 4.17 5.77 -0.80
N CYS A 232 2.87 5.74 -0.53
CA CYS A 232 2.09 6.98 -0.58
C CYS A 232 0.90 7.03 0.39
N ASP A 233 0.53 8.25 0.77
CA ASP A 233 -0.67 8.55 1.56
C ASP A 233 -1.82 8.99 0.64
N PRO A 234 -2.97 8.28 0.64
CA PRO A 234 -4.16 8.74 -0.09
C PRO A 234 -4.84 9.93 0.61
N GLY A 235 -4.45 10.26 1.85
CA GLY A 235 -5.11 11.25 2.70
C GLY A 235 -6.30 10.66 3.46
N TRP A 236 -7.10 11.53 4.09
CA TRP A 236 -8.28 11.08 4.83
C TRP A 236 -9.48 10.90 3.90
N VAL A 237 -9.70 9.67 3.44
CA VAL A 237 -10.67 9.33 2.39
C VAL A 237 -11.94 8.71 2.94
N ARG A 238 -13.12 9.14 2.45
CA ARG A 238 -14.43 8.58 2.80
C ARG A 238 -14.54 7.14 2.34
N THR A 239 -14.34 6.22 3.30
CA THR A 239 -14.35 4.77 3.12
C THR A 239 -14.99 4.11 4.34
N ASP A 240 -15.26 2.81 4.27
CA ASP A 240 -15.71 2.04 5.44
C ASP A 240 -14.70 2.11 6.59
N MET A 241 -13.40 2.26 6.29
CA MET A 241 -12.33 2.38 7.29
C MET A 241 -12.41 3.72 8.04
N ALA A 242 -12.45 4.84 7.31
CA ALA A 242 -12.36 6.19 7.89
C ALA A 242 -13.72 6.85 8.22
N GLY A 243 -14.80 6.37 7.64
CA GLY A 243 -16.16 6.90 7.82
C GLY A 243 -16.49 8.14 6.97
N PRO A 244 -17.74 8.63 7.05
CA PRO A 244 -18.26 9.66 6.16
C PRO A 244 -17.70 11.07 6.43
N LYS A 245 -17.10 11.30 7.61
CA LYS A 245 -16.52 12.60 7.99
C LYS A 245 -15.15 12.88 7.36
N ALA A 246 -14.59 11.92 6.65
CA ALA A 246 -13.30 12.09 6.01
C ALA A 246 -13.35 13.15 4.89
N THR A 247 -12.25 13.88 4.72
CA THR A 247 -12.21 15.09 3.88
C THR A 247 -12.23 14.79 2.39
N LYS A 248 -11.59 13.71 1.95
CA LYS A 248 -11.45 13.35 0.54
C LYS A 248 -12.47 12.32 0.08
N SER A 249 -12.91 12.42 -1.16
CA SER A 249 -13.64 11.39 -1.87
C SER A 249 -12.70 10.22 -2.22
N PRO A 250 -13.26 9.03 -2.52
CA PRO A 250 -12.52 7.94 -3.16
C PRO A 250 -11.67 8.37 -4.37
N ASP A 251 -12.17 9.25 -5.22
CA ASP A 251 -11.47 9.74 -6.42
C ASP A 251 -10.26 10.62 -6.04
N GLU A 252 -10.48 11.60 -5.14
CA GLU A 252 -9.41 12.47 -4.62
C GLU A 252 -8.33 11.67 -3.86
N GLY A 253 -8.74 10.57 -3.20
CA GLY A 253 -7.84 9.66 -2.50
C GLY A 253 -6.96 8.83 -3.44
N ALA A 254 -7.45 8.52 -4.65
CA ALA A 254 -6.73 7.73 -5.63
C ALA A 254 -5.63 8.53 -6.33
N GLU A 255 -5.66 9.86 -6.30
CA GLU A 255 -4.76 10.70 -7.11
C GLU A 255 -3.26 10.45 -6.90
N THR A 256 -2.80 10.36 -5.65
CA THR A 256 -1.36 10.13 -5.37
C THR A 256 -0.94 8.69 -5.71
N PRO A 257 -1.71 7.65 -5.35
CA PRO A 257 -1.45 6.29 -5.83
C PRO A 257 -1.39 6.17 -7.35
N VAL A 258 -2.34 6.79 -8.08
CA VAL A 258 -2.36 6.80 -9.56
C VAL A 258 -1.10 7.50 -10.09
N TYR A 259 -0.75 8.65 -9.53
CA TYR A 259 0.46 9.38 -9.91
C TYR A 259 1.72 8.51 -9.77
N ALA A 260 1.87 7.81 -8.64
CA ALA A 260 3.02 6.93 -8.40
C ALA A 260 3.01 5.70 -9.33
N ALA A 261 1.82 5.16 -9.63
CA ALA A 261 1.64 4.01 -10.52
C ALA A 261 1.94 4.32 -11.99
N LEU A 262 1.74 5.57 -12.40
CA LEU A 262 1.84 6.03 -13.79
C LEU A 262 3.05 6.93 -14.03
N LEU A 263 4.08 6.86 -13.17
CA LEU A 263 5.33 7.56 -13.42
C LEU A 263 5.86 7.20 -14.82
N PRO A 264 6.34 8.18 -15.62
CA PRO A 264 6.83 7.93 -16.97
C PRO A 264 7.97 6.90 -17.00
N THR A 265 8.07 6.15 -18.09
CA THR A 265 9.25 5.30 -18.35
C THR A 265 10.52 6.14 -18.32
N ASN A 266 11.54 5.63 -17.65
CA ASN A 266 12.84 6.27 -17.43
C ASN A 266 12.74 7.58 -16.62
N ALA A 267 11.72 7.73 -15.77
CA ALA A 267 11.60 8.90 -14.89
C ALA A 267 12.77 8.99 -13.90
N GLY A 268 13.34 7.84 -13.48
CA GLY A 268 14.45 7.73 -12.54
C GLY A 268 14.10 8.08 -11.08
N GLN A 269 13.09 8.93 -10.86
CA GLN A 269 12.59 9.35 -9.56
C GLN A 269 11.08 9.67 -9.63
N PRO A 270 10.34 9.62 -8.50
CA PRO A 270 10.79 9.19 -7.17
C PRO A 270 11.03 7.66 -7.08
N ASN A 271 11.99 7.24 -6.26
CA ASN A 271 12.21 5.84 -5.88
C ASN A 271 12.58 5.71 -4.40
N GLY A 272 11.87 4.87 -3.65
CA GLY A 272 12.05 4.71 -2.20
C GLY A 272 11.44 5.84 -1.38
N GLU A 273 10.58 6.65 -1.99
CA GLU A 273 10.03 7.83 -1.35
C GLU A 273 8.65 7.60 -0.75
N PHE A 274 8.27 8.51 0.15
CA PHE A 274 6.91 8.61 0.66
C PHE A 274 6.22 9.82 0.02
N LEU A 275 5.14 9.58 -0.73
CA LEU A 275 4.42 10.60 -1.46
C LEU A 275 3.10 10.96 -0.76
N LYS A 276 2.80 12.25 -0.66
CA LYS A 276 1.49 12.75 -0.28
C LYS A 276 1.13 13.93 -1.15
N ASP A 277 -0.08 13.94 -1.69
CA ASP A 277 -0.53 14.97 -2.63
C ASP A 277 0.45 15.15 -3.81
N LYS A 278 1.01 14.03 -4.30
CA LYS A 278 2.03 13.94 -5.37
C LYS A 278 3.38 14.58 -5.04
N ILE A 279 3.63 14.91 -3.77
CA ILE A 279 4.86 15.55 -3.29
C ILE A 279 5.61 14.60 -2.35
N ILE A 280 6.93 14.52 -2.50
CA ILE A 280 7.82 13.78 -1.58
C ILE A 280 7.75 14.42 -0.18
N GLN A 281 7.48 13.61 0.83
CA GLN A 281 7.52 14.03 2.23
C GLN A 281 8.77 13.45 2.90
N GLU A 282 9.40 14.26 3.74
CA GLU A 282 10.51 13.83 4.58
C GLU A 282 10.00 12.98 5.75
N TRP A 283 10.37 11.70 5.77
CA TRP A 283 9.79 10.67 6.66
C TRP A 283 10.07 10.93 8.14
N GLU A 284 11.24 11.47 8.42
CA GLU A 284 11.78 11.76 9.75
C GLU A 284 10.95 12.83 10.47
N VAL A 285 10.52 13.86 9.73
CA VAL A 285 9.78 15.01 10.29
C VAL A 285 8.26 14.89 10.14
N MET A 286 7.76 13.81 9.52
CA MET A 286 6.32 13.59 9.40
C MET A 286 5.66 13.49 10.78
N SER A 287 4.79 14.45 11.10
CA SER A 287 4.02 14.44 12.35
C SER A 287 2.88 13.41 12.31
N CYS A 288 2.69 12.68 13.41
CA CYS A 288 1.60 11.71 13.57
C CYS A 288 0.25 12.38 13.97
N GLN A 289 0.07 13.69 13.76
CA GLN A 289 -1.20 14.33 14.10
C GLN A 289 -2.31 13.79 13.20
N SER A 290 -3.31 13.15 13.81
CA SER A 290 -4.46 12.65 13.06
C SER A 290 -5.17 13.80 12.34
N HIS A 291 -5.71 13.52 11.14
CA HIS A 291 -6.46 14.50 10.37
C HIS A 291 -7.61 15.15 11.14
N ALA A 292 -8.23 14.44 12.10
CA ALA A 292 -9.26 14.99 12.98
C ALA A 292 -8.70 16.08 13.91
N VAL A 293 -7.54 15.84 14.52
CA VAL A 293 -6.85 16.82 15.37
C VAL A 293 -6.37 18.01 14.55
N ALA A 294 -5.85 17.78 13.34
CA ALA A 294 -5.47 18.86 12.44
C ALA A 294 -6.68 19.69 11.96
N ALA A 295 -7.83 19.07 11.75
CA ALA A 295 -9.07 19.75 11.37
C ALA A 295 -9.68 20.54 12.54
N GLU A 296 -9.66 19.99 13.76
CA GLU A 296 -10.07 20.69 14.99
C GLU A 296 -9.17 21.90 15.25
N ASN A 297 -7.84 21.74 15.17
CA ASN A 297 -6.89 22.85 15.33
C ASN A 297 -7.07 23.95 14.26
N LYS A 298 -7.35 23.58 13.01
CA LYS A 298 -7.70 24.55 11.95
C LYS A 298 -9.03 25.27 12.20
N THR A 299 -9.97 24.62 12.89
CA THR A 299 -11.26 25.22 13.24
C THR A 299 -11.11 26.20 14.39
N LEU A 300 -10.35 25.84 15.44
CA LEU A 300 -10.01 26.74 16.54
C LEU A 300 -9.22 27.96 16.08
N ASN A 301 -8.23 27.80 15.20
CA ASN A 301 -7.43 28.92 14.70
C ASN A 301 -8.17 29.86 13.72
N LYS A 302 -9.39 29.51 13.29
CA LYS A 302 -10.27 30.40 12.51
C LYS A 302 -11.27 31.17 13.39
N GLN A 303 -11.29 30.90 14.69
CA GLN A 303 -12.18 31.53 15.67
C GLN A 303 -11.47 32.55 16.57
N ILE A 304 -10.20 32.87 16.28
CA ILE A 304 -9.39 33.93 16.90
C ILE A 304 -9.07 34.95 15.81
#